data_AF-A0A975B6Z8-F1
#
_entry.id   AF-A0A975B6Z8-F1
#
_cell.length_a   1.000
_cell.length_b   1.000
_cell.length_c   1.000
_cell.angle_alpha   90.00
_cell.angle_beta   90.00
_cell.angle_gamma   90.00
#
_symmetry.space_group_name_H-M   'P 1'
#
loop_
_entity.id
_entity.type
_entity.pdbx_description
1 polymer ?
#
loop_
_entity_poly.entity_id
_entity_poly.type
_entity_poly.pdbx_seq_one_letter_code
_entity_poly.pdbx_strand_id
1 'polypeptide(L)' 'MQIWPSGVQADRKKASAFPAKNGHFRLSVQDVGLIQGFPESWKFSGAVYQILGQIGNSVSPPVAYQVALSVANVLKKA' A
#
# COMPACT_ATOMS: atom_id res chain seq x y z
N MET A 1 -4.63 14.30 10.98
CA MET A 1 -5.26 13.47 9.93
C MET A 1 -6.31 12.56 10.56
N GLN A 2 -7.54 12.52 10.04
CA GLN A 2 -8.67 11.74 10.56
C GLN A 2 -8.66 10.29 10.02
N ILE A 3 -7.52 9.61 10.14
CA ILE A 3 -7.31 8.23 9.67
C ILE A 3 -7.11 7.31 10.87
N TRP A 4 -7.69 6.12 10.80
CA TRP A 4 -7.50 5.05 11.78
C TRP A 4 -6.74 3.88 11.12
N PRO A 5 -5.42 3.74 11.41
CA PRO A 5 -4.56 2.76 10.73
C PRO A 5 -4.74 1.33 11.25
N SER A 6 -5.33 1.15 12.43
CA SER A 6 -5.50 -0.17 13.05
C SER A 6 -6.73 -0.90 12.50
N GLY A 7 -6.59 -2.19 12.24
CA GLY A 7 -7.71 -3.03 11.78
C GLY A 7 -8.09 -2.80 10.32
N VAL A 8 -7.07 -2.67 9.44
CA VAL A 8 -7.22 -2.65 7.98
C VAL A 8 -8.07 -3.84 7.51
N GLN A 9 -8.96 -3.61 6.54
CA GLN A 9 -9.88 -4.62 6.03
C GLN A 9 -9.62 -4.96 4.55
N ALA A 10 -10.19 -6.07 4.09
CA ALA A 10 -10.01 -6.55 2.71
C ALA A 10 -10.52 -5.58 1.63
N ASP A 11 -11.51 -4.75 1.95
CA ASP A 11 -12.10 -3.78 1.02
C ASP A 11 -12.68 -2.57 1.76
N ARG A 12 -12.95 -1.50 1.03
CA ARG A 12 -13.50 -0.25 1.58
C ARG A 12 -14.84 -0.44 2.29
N LYS A 13 -15.73 -1.29 1.75
CA LYS A 13 -17.05 -1.53 2.34
C LYS A 13 -16.92 -2.17 3.71
N LYS A 14 -16.06 -3.19 3.86
CA LYS A 14 -15.74 -3.82 5.13
C LYS A 14 -15.03 -2.88 6.09
N ALA A 15 -14.12 -2.02 5.60
CA ALA A 15 -13.46 -1.02 6.44
C ALA A 15 -14.46 -0.03 7.04
N SER A 16 -15.38 0.48 6.22
CA SER A 16 -16.41 1.44 6.65
C SER A 16 -17.50 0.84 7.54
N ALA A 17 -17.72 -0.48 7.50
CA ALA A 17 -18.69 -1.16 8.36
C ALA A 17 -18.34 -1.08 9.86
N PHE A 18 -17.07 -0.83 10.21
CA PHE A 18 -16.60 -0.71 11.58
C PHE A 18 -16.08 0.71 11.85
N PRO A 19 -16.94 1.69 12.13
CA PRO A 19 -16.49 3.06 12.35
C PRO A 19 -15.51 3.13 13.54
N ALA A 20 -14.46 3.94 13.39
CA ALA A 20 -13.61 4.28 14.53
C ALA A 20 -14.41 5.11 15.55
N LYS A 21 -14.02 5.07 16.84
CA LYS A 21 -14.74 5.77 17.93
C LYS A 21 -14.95 7.27 17.68
N ASN A 22 -14.09 7.88 16.86
CA ASN A 22 -14.07 9.29 16.49
C ASN A 22 -14.47 9.52 15.02
N GLY A 23 -15.09 8.53 14.36
CA GLY A 23 -15.49 8.64 12.95
C GLY A 23 -14.32 8.66 11.96
N HIS A 24 -13.10 8.34 12.40
CA HIS A 24 -11.94 8.31 11.51
C HIS A 24 -12.08 7.27 10.39
N PHE A 25 -11.53 7.64 9.23
CA PHE A 25 -11.49 6.78 8.06
C PHE A 25 -10.62 5.54 8.31
N ARG A 26 -11.20 4.35 8.15
CA ARG A 26 -10.46 3.08 8.23
C ARG A 26 -9.95 2.68 6.85
N LEU A 27 -8.69 2.28 6.80
CA LEU A 27 -8.04 1.86 5.58
C LEU A 27 -8.49 0.45 5.15
N SER A 28 -8.59 0.25 3.85
CA SER A 28 -8.58 -1.08 3.23
C SER A 28 -7.18 -1.46 2.76
N VAL A 29 -6.95 -2.73 2.43
CA VAL A 29 -5.67 -3.19 1.85
C VAL A 29 -5.28 -2.38 0.60
N GLN A 30 -6.27 -1.95 -0.19
CA GLN A 30 -6.04 -1.13 -1.37
C GLN A 30 -5.53 0.27 -1.01
N ASP A 31 -6.11 0.90 0.02
CA ASP A 31 -5.67 2.23 0.46
C ASP A 31 -4.21 2.17 0.96
N VAL A 32 -3.84 1.11 1.69
CA VAL A 32 -2.46 0.90 2.14
C VAL A 32 -1.52 0.67 0.95
N GLY A 33 -1.94 -0.11 -0.05
CA GLY A 33 -1.17 -0.33 -1.28
C GLY A 33 -0.91 0.97 -2.05
N LEU A 34 -1.92 1.83 -2.19
CA LEU A 34 -1.79 3.14 -2.81
C LEU A 34 -0.82 4.05 -2.05
N ILE A 35 -0.90 4.06 -0.71
CA ILE A 35 0.04 4.82 0.14
C ILE A 35 1.48 4.33 -0.08
N GLN A 36 1.69 3.02 -0.22
CA GLN A 36 3.00 2.43 -0.48
C GLN A 36 3.50 2.70 -1.92
N GLY A 37 2.64 3.22 -2.79
CA GLY A 37 2.97 3.58 -4.18
C GLY A 37 2.72 2.47 -5.20
N PHE A 38 1.97 1.42 -4.84
CA PHE A 38 1.48 0.46 -5.82
C PHE A 38 0.40 1.10 -6.71
N PRO A 39 0.32 0.72 -7.99
CA PRO A 39 -0.74 1.20 -8.86
C PRO A 39 -2.10 0.66 -8.39
N GLU A 40 -3.17 1.41 -8.66
CA GLU A 40 -4.52 1.01 -8.26
C GLU A 40 -4.96 -0.35 -8.83
N SER A 41 -4.45 -0.70 -10.02
CA SER A 41 -4.71 -1.97 -10.67
C SER A 41 -3.98 -3.17 -10.05
N TRP A 42 -3.09 -2.95 -9.08
CA TRP A 42 -2.31 -4.02 -8.46
C TRP A 42 -3.21 -4.97 -7.66
N LYS A 43 -3.04 -6.28 -7.86
CA LYS A 43 -3.81 -7.31 -7.18
C LYS A 43 -2.96 -8.03 -6.14
N PHE A 44 -3.28 -7.82 -4.87
CA PHE A 44 -2.69 -8.59 -3.77
C PHE A 44 -3.44 -9.90 -3.56
N SER A 45 -2.77 -10.91 -3.02
CA SER A 45 -3.35 -12.23 -2.76
C SER A 45 -3.02 -12.73 -1.35
N GLY A 46 -3.94 -13.49 -0.76
CA GLY A 46 -3.83 -14.05 0.59
C GLY A 46 -4.78 -13.40 1.61
N ALA A 47 -4.65 -13.79 2.87
CA ALA A 47 -5.39 -13.19 3.97
C ALA A 47 -4.96 -11.74 4.21
N VAL A 48 -5.83 -10.92 4.82
CA VAL A 48 -5.57 -9.48 5.05
C VAL A 48 -4.23 -9.23 5.75
N TYR A 49 -3.88 -10.02 6.77
CA TYR A 49 -2.60 -9.87 7.48
C TYR A 49 -1.39 -10.24 6.59
N GLN A 50 -1.54 -11.21 5.69
CA GLN A 50 -0.49 -11.57 4.73
C GLN A 50 -0.29 -10.47 3.69
N ILE A 51 -1.38 -9.90 3.20
CA ILE A 51 -1.35 -8.77 2.27
C ILE A 51 -0.69 -7.54 2.93
N LEU A 52 -1.06 -7.23 4.17
CA LEU A 52 -0.39 -6.18 4.94
C LEU A 52 1.12 -6.44 5.09
N GLY A 53 1.51 -7.69 5.34
CA GLY A 53 2.93 -8.09 5.36
C GLY A 53 3.62 -7.90 4.01
N GLN A 54 2.96 -8.27 2.91
CA GLN A 54 3.48 -8.06 1.55
C GLN A 54 3.68 -6.56 1.28
N ILE A 55 2.70 -5.72 1.61
CA ILE A 55 2.79 -4.27 1.38
C ILE A 55 3.85 -3.64 2.29
N GLY A 56 3.80 -3.90 3.60
CA GLY A 56 4.68 -3.27 4.58
C GLY A 56 6.15 -3.67 4.49
N ASN A 57 6.44 -4.91 4.05
CA ASN A 57 7.81 -5.39 3.86
C ASN A 57 8.36 -5.10 2.45
N SER A 58 7.52 -4.60 1.53
CA SER A 58 7.97 -4.23 0.18
C SER A 58 8.72 -2.90 0.16
N VAL A 59 9.60 -2.74 -0.83
CA VAL A 59 10.13 -1.41 -1.19
C VAL A 59 9.06 -0.66 -1.98
N SER A 60 8.83 0.61 -1.65
CA SER A 60 7.88 1.46 -2.37
C SER A 60 8.22 1.52 -3.87
N PRO A 61 7.28 1.19 -4.79
CA PRO A 61 7.55 1.17 -6.22
C PRO A 61 8.16 2.46 -6.80
N PRO A 62 7.77 3.68 -6.38
CA PRO A 62 8.41 4.91 -6.86
C PRO A 62 9.90 4.99 -6.52
N VAL A 63 10.30 4.51 -5.34
CA VAL A 63 11.71 4.47 -4.93
C VAL A 63 12.48 3.46 -5.78
N ALA A 64 11.94 2.24 -5.92
CA ALA A 64 12.55 1.19 -6.74
C ALA A 64 12.75 1.65 -8.19
N TYR A 65 11.78 2.37 -8.75
CA TYR A 65 11.86 2.93 -10.10
C TYR A 65 13.00 3.96 -10.26
N GLN A 66 13.14 4.90 -9.33
CA GLN A 66 14.21 5.91 -9.40
C GLN A 66 15.61 5.30 -9.25
N VAL A 67 15.74 4.29 -8.39
CA VAL A 67 16.99 3.51 -8.26
C VAL A 67 17.30 2.80 -9.57
N ALA A 68 16.31 2.14 -10.18
CA ALA A 68 16.48 1.44 -11.46
C ALA A 68 16.92 2.40 -12.58
N LEU A 69 16.33 3.60 -12.68
CA LEU A 69 16.75 4.62 -13.65
C LEU A 69 18.18 5.06 -13.42
N SER A 70 18.59 5.25 -12.17
CA SER A 70 19.94 5.67 -11.82
C SER A 70 20.98 4.63 -12.25
N VAL A 71 20.69 3.34 -12.00
CA VAL A 71 21.52 2.22 -12.45
C VAL A 71 21.56 2.14 -13.98
N ALA A 72 20.40 2.21 -14.65
CA ALA A 72 20.32 2.17 -16.10
C ALA A 72 21.11 3.30 -16.78
N ASN A 73 21.12 4.50 -16.19
CA ASN A 73 21.88 5.63 -16.70
C ASN A 73 23.40 5.41 -16.65
N VAL A 74 23.89 4.71 -15.62
CA VAL A 74 25.30 4.35 -15.52
C VAL A 74 25.63 3.27 -16.55
N LEU A 75 24.80 2.23 -16.64
CA LEU A 75 25.02 1.12 -17.57
C LEU A 75 24.97 1.53 -19.04
N LYS A 76 24.18 2.53 -19.41
CA LYS A 76 24.11 3.06 -20.78
C LYS A 76 25.30 3.94 -21.18
N LYS A 77 26.08 4.43 -20.22
CA LYS A 77 27.26 5.29 -20.45
C LYS A 77 28.57 4.51 -20.51
N ALA A 78 28.54 3.23 -20.12
CA ALA A 78 29.66 2.30 -20.22
C ALA A 78 29.74 1.69 -21.63
#